data_AF-A0A7J2IEL1-F1
#
_entry.id   AF-A0A7J2IEL1-F1
#
_cell.length_a   1.000
_cell.length_b   1.000
_cell.length_c   1.000
_cell.angle_alpha   90.00
_cell.angle_beta   90.00
_cell.angle_gamma   90.00
#
_symmetry.space_group_name_H-M   'P 1'
#
loop_
_entity.id
_entity.type
_entity.pdbx_description
1 polymer ?
#
loop_
_entity_poly.entity_id
_entity_poly.type
_entity_poly.pdbx_seq_one_letter_code
_entity_poly.pdbx_strand_id
1 'polypeptide(L)'
;MTEKVKVKDYMTREVDYLSYNLTVKEAIEILLKSKHQNFPVTRNSNLVGVITAKDLLRNYNTPDKPIKDITRRRLIVARPDLNLDDAARIMFRNGLKKLPVIDEKGRLIGIITNTDILRSHIERATPRKVDMVKNLLESEYGIRVTVKKYPIPIDKLHPTQDRIYADELEGREYELKKGLAEPLIVIKKRNYYVLVDGHHRAVAALNLGIDELAAHVLEMDRDVELGMEKSAREKNLITLRDIKIMDYTQHPLVEITTKLIRRRHLQ
;
A
#
# COMPACT_ATOMS: atom_id res chain seq x y z
N MET A 1 -15.56 -9.09 -17.31
CA MET A 1 -14.25 -9.52 -16.76
C MET A 1 -13.40 -8.29 -16.53
N THR A 2 -13.13 -7.92 -15.27
CA THR A 2 -12.19 -6.82 -14.99
C THR A 2 -10.78 -7.22 -15.42
N GLU A 3 -10.15 -6.41 -16.27
CA GLU A 3 -8.79 -6.60 -16.74
C GLU A 3 -7.82 -6.79 -15.57
N LYS A 4 -6.94 -7.78 -15.67
CA LYS A 4 -5.95 -8.08 -14.63
C LYS A 4 -4.78 -7.10 -14.76
N VAL A 5 -4.48 -6.40 -13.67
CA VAL A 5 -3.35 -5.47 -13.57
C VAL A 5 -2.03 -6.21 -13.70
N LYS A 6 -1.10 -5.64 -14.45
CA LYS A 6 0.20 -6.24 -14.79
C LYS A 6 1.35 -5.57 -14.03
N VAL A 7 2.47 -6.26 -13.92
CA VAL A 7 3.68 -5.75 -13.26
C VAL A 7 4.15 -4.43 -13.88
N LYS A 8 4.10 -4.29 -15.20
CA LYS A 8 4.54 -3.08 -15.93
C LYS A 8 3.78 -1.81 -15.56
N ASP A 9 2.58 -1.95 -15.00
CA ASP A 9 1.71 -0.82 -14.65
C ASP A 9 2.16 -0.16 -13.33
N TYR A 10 2.88 -0.90 -12.47
CA TYR A 10 3.30 -0.44 -11.13
C TYR A 10 4.80 -0.52 -10.87
N MET A 11 5.58 -1.17 -11.75
CA MET A 11 7.03 -1.29 -11.58
C MET A 11 7.72 0.07 -11.69
N THR A 12 8.80 0.25 -10.91
CA THR A 12 9.73 1.36 -11.10
C THR A 12 10.64 1.06 -12.29
N ARG A 13 10.70 1.98 -13.25
CA ARG A 13 11.50 1.81 -14.49
C ARG A 13 12.93 2.31 -14.36
N GLU A 14 13.13 3.37 -13.58
CA GLU A 14 14.45 3.89 -13.26
C GLU A 14 15.06 3.07 -12.13
N VAL A 15 15.99 2.19 -12.49
CA VAL A 15 16.58 1.23 -11.58
C VAL A 15 18.07 1.49 -11.49
N ASP A 16 18.55 1.82 -10.29
CA ASP A 16 19.97 1.78 -9.98
C ASP A 16 20.46 0.33 -10.08
N TYR A 17 21.51 0.09 -10.86
CA TYR A 17 22.14 -1.21 -11.00
C TYR A 17 23.67 -1.08 -10.97
N LEU A 18 24.35 -2.19 -10.68
CA LEU A 18 25.80 -2.28 -10.76
C LEU A 18 26.22 -2.98 -12.05
N SER A 19 27.27 -2.47 -12.70
CA SER A 19 27.87 -3.15 -13.84
C SER A 19 28.65 -4.38 -13.37
N TYR A 20 28.50 -5.51 -14.06
CA TYR A 20 29.14 -6.79 -13.74
C TYR A 20 30.67 -6.74 -13.68
N ASN A 21 31.28 -5.73 -14.32
CA ASN A 21 32.73 -5.59 -14.41
C ASN A 21 33.33 -4.71 -13.30
N LEU A 22 32.51 -4.14 -12.40
CA LEU A 22 33.00 -3.32 -11.30
C LEU A 22 33.77 -4.15 -10.27
N THR A 23 34.60 -3.45 -9.51
CA THR A 23 35.25 -3.92 -8.29
C THR A 23 34.37 -3.68 -7.06
N VAL A 24 34.69 -4.32 -5.94
CA VAL A 24 33.99 -4.12 -4.66
C VAL A 24 34.07 -2.64 -4.24
N LYS A 25 35.23 -2.00 -4.41
CA LYS A 25 35.41 -0.58 -4.08
C LYS A 25 34.45 0.33 -4.84
N GLU A 26 34.41 0.20 -6.17
CA GLU A 26 33.53 1.02 -7.01
C GLU A 26 32.06 0.78 -6.69
N ALA A 27 31.68 -0.47 -6.43
CA ALA A 27 30.31 -0.81 -6.02
C ALA A 27 29.94 -0.21 -4.65
N ILE A 28 30.89 -0.14 -3.70
CA ILE A 28 30.68 0.54 -2.42
C ILE A 28 30.53 2.05 -2.62
N GLU A 29 31.33 2.67 -3.49
CA GLU A 29 31.20 4.10 -3.80
C GLU A 29 29.82 4.44 -4.40
N ILE A 30 29.28 3.57 -5.24
CA ILE A 30 27.90 3.69 -5.77
C ILE A 30 26.88 3.48 -4.65
N LEU A 31 27.06 2.46 -3.80
CA LEU A 31 26.19 2.19 -2.64
C LEU A 31 26.10 3.42 -1.72
N LEU A 32 27.22 4.08 -1.42
CA LEU A 32 27.27 5.24 -0.52
C LEU A 32 26.55 6.48 -1.10
N LYS A 33 26.48 6.59 -2.43
CA LYS A 33 25.78 7.67 -3.13
C LYS A 33 24.30 7.36 -3.40
N SER A 34 23.91 6.08 -3.28
CA SER A 34 22.55 5.63 -3.55
C SER A 34 21.71 5.56 -2.27
N LYS A 35 20.39 5.60 -2.44
CA LYS A 35 19.42 5.37 -1.36
C LYS A 35 19.07 3.89 -1.21
N HIS A 36 19.73 3.00 -1.96
CA HIS A 36 19.36 1.60 -2.08
C HIS A 36 20.43 0.67 -1.52
N GLN A 37 20.00 -0.36 -0.81
CA GLN A 37 20.89 -1.35 -0.19
C GLN A 37 21.01 -2.65 -1.00
N ASN A 38 20.30 -2.78 -2.12
CA ASN A 38 20.34 -3.99 -2.94
C ASN A 38 20.27 -3.58 -4.40
N PHE A 39 21.23 -4.04 -5.19
CA PHE A 39 21.39 -3.68 -6.59
C PHE A 39 21.25 -4.92 -7.47
N PRO A 40 20.44 -4.84 -8.53
CA PRO A 40 20.62 -5.68 -9.70
C PRO A 40 22.04 -5.50 -10.25
N VAL A 41 22.63 -6.58 -10.73
CA VAL A 41 23.90 -6.57 -11.44
C VAL A 41 23.62 -6.86 -12.89
N THR A 42 24.08 -6.00 -13.80
CA THR A 42 23.83 -6.14 -15.24
C THR A 42 25.14 -6.29 -16.03
N ARG A 43 25.07 -7.04 -17.13
CA ARG A 43 26.13 -7.16 -18.13
C ARG A 43 25.53 -6.85 -19.50
N ASN A 44 25.95 -5.76 -20.12
CA ASN A 44 25.38 -5.27 -21.39
C ASN A 44 23.84 -5.19 -21.30
N SER A 45 23.34 -4.55 -20.23
CA SER A 45 21.92 -4.40 -19.87
C SER A 45 21.17 -5.68 -19.47
N ASN A 46 21.76 -6.86 -19.66
CA ASN A 46 21.16 -8.12 -19.21
C ASN A 46 21.35 -8.33 -17.72
N LEU A 47 20.29 -8.70 -17.03
CA LEU A 47 20.35 -9.01 -15.61
C LEU A 47 21.10 -10.33 -15.39
N VAL A 48 22.19 -10.29 -14.62
CA VAL A 48 23.06 -11.46 -14.36
C VAL A 48 23.09 -11.86 -12.89
N GLY A 49 22.63 -11.00 -11.99
CA GLY A 49 22.55 -11.32 -10.57
C GLY A 49 22.09 -10.15 -9.71
N VAL A 50 22.23 -10.32 -8.40
CA VAL A 50 22.01 -9.27 -7.41
C VAL A 50 23.13 -9.25 -6.40
N ILE A 51 23.39 -8.05 -5.87
CA ILE A 51 24.31 -7.81 -4.76
C ILE A 51 23.60 -6.98 -3.71
N THR A 52 23.79 -7.36 -2.45
CA THR A 52 23.30 -6.61 -1.30
C THR A 52 24.42 -5.82 -0.64
N ALA A 53 24.08 -4.78 0.11
CA ALA A 53 25.04 -4.05 0.95
C ALA A 53 25.80 -5.01 1.87
N LYS A 54 25.13 -6.06 2.38
CA LYS A 54 25.76 -7.10 3.20
C LYS A 54 26.83 -7.89 2.44
N ASP A 55 26.61 -8.17 1.15
CA ASP A 55 27.62 -8.88 0.33
C ASP A 55 28.85 -8.00 0.09
N LEU A 56 28.65 -6.70 -0.17
CA LEU A 56 29.74 -5.72 -0.31
C LEU A 56 30.50 -5.53 1.01
N LEU A 57 29.79 -5.31 2.12
CA LEU A 57 30.37 -5.16 3.45
C LEU A 57 31.14 -6.40 3.92
N ARG A 58 30.77 -7.61 3.48
CA ARG A 58 31.56 -8.82 3.77
C ARG A 58 32.87 -8.90 3.01
N ASN A 59 33.02 -8.15 1.91
CA ASN A 59 34.19 -8.15 1.06
C ASN A 59 34.92 -6.79 1.06
N TYR A 60 34.61 -5.90 2.02
CA TYR A 60 35.19 -4.55 2.08
C TYR A 60 36.74 -4.54 2.18
N ASN A 61 37.31 -5.59 2.79
CA ASN A 61 38.76 -5.79 2.91
C ASN A 61 39.42 -6.26 1.61
N THR A 62 38.66 -6.53 0.55
CA THR A 62 39.17 -6.91 -0.77
C THR A 62 38.66 -5.93 -1.84
N PRO A 63 39.11 -4.66 -1.81
CA PRO A 63 38.53 -3.58 -2.62
C PRO A 63 38.62 -3.84 -4.13
N ASP A 64 39.73 -4.43 -4.60
CA ASP A 64 39.97 -4.69 -6.03
C ASP A 64 39.30 -5.99 -6.53
N LYS A 65 38.67 -6.75 -5.64
CA LYS A 65 37.98 -7.98 -6.01
C LYS A 65 36.83 -7.66 -6.97
N PRO A 66 36.70 -8.36 -8.12
CA PRO A 66 35.59 -8.16 -9.03
C PRO A 66 34.24 -8.54 -8.40
N ILE A 67 33.20 -7.73 -8.58
CA ILE A 67 31.88 -8.01 -8.00
C ILE A 67 31.22 -9.26 -8.61
N LYS A 68 31.62 -9.65 -9.82
CA LYS A 68 31.19 -10.89 -10.50
C LYS A 68 31.41 -12.16 -9.67
N ASP A 69 32.39 -12.13 -8.75
CA ASP A 69 32.78 -13.27 -7.91
C ASP A 69 31.93 -13.36 -6.64
N ILE A 70 31.23 -12.29 -6.27
CA ILE A 70 30.34 -12.21 -5.10
C ILE A 70 28.86 -12.05 -5.48
N THR A 71 28.58 -11.94 -6.79
CA THR A 71 27.23 -11.78 -7.34
C THR A 71 26.42 -13.05 -7.16
N ARG A 72 25.20 -12.93 -6.61
CA ARG A 72 24.26 -14.05 -6.51
C ARG A 72 23.50 -14.21 -7.81
N ARG A 73 23.60 -15.39 -8.44
CA ARG A 73 23.07 -15.66 -9.79
C ARG A 73 21.69 -16.33 -9.82
N ARG A 74 21.22 -16.92 -8.70
CA ARG A 74 19.87 -17.49 -8.62
C ARG A 74 18.87 -16.38 -8.34
N LEU A 75 18.27 -15.87 -9.40
CA LEU A 75 17.29 -14.80 -9.36
C LEU A 75 15.91 -15.32 -9.69
N ILE A 76 14.94 -14.90 -8.88
CA ILE A 76 13.54 -14.92 -9.29
C ILE A 76 13.25 -13.54 -9.88
N VAL A 77 12.71 -13.52 -11.08
CA VAL A 77 12.44 -12.31 -11.86
C VAL A 77 10.98 -12.32 -12.31
N ALA A 78 10.44 -11.14 -12.57
CA ALA A 78 9.12 -10.97 -13.15
C ALA A 78 9.21 -10.59 -14.63
N ARG A 79 8.17 -10.95 -15.40
CA ARG A 79 7.93 -10.39 -16.73
C ARG A 79 7.03 -9.16 -16.61
N PRO A 80 7.13 -8.16 -17.50
CA PRO A 80 6.31 -6.95 -17.44
C PRO A 80 4.81 -7.23 -17.56
N ASP A 81 4.44 -8.28 -18.27
CA ASP A 81 3.06 -8.69 -18.53
C ASP A 81 2.50 -9.66 -17.47
N LEU A 82 3.33 -10.11 -16.52
CA LEU A 82 2.91 -10.96 -15.41
C LEU A 82 1.82 -10.26 -14.59
N ASN A 83 0.78 -10.99 -14.17
CA ASN A 83 -0.24 -10.44 -13.29
C ASN A 83 0.39 -10.02 -11.96
N LEU A 84 -0.03 -8.87 -11.45
CA LEU A 84 0.55 -8.32 -10.22
C LEU A 84 0.27 -9.20 -8.99
N ASP A 85 -0.92 -9.82 -8.92
CA ASP A 85 -1.29 -10.76 -7.85
C ASP A 85 -0.41 -12.03 -7.88
N ASP A 86 -0.01 -12.48 -9.07
CA ASP A 86 0.89 -13.63 -9.23
C ASP A 86 2.32 -13.26 -8.81
N ALA A 87 2.78 -12.05 -9.14
CA ALA A 87 4.05 -11.51 -8.66
C ALA A 87 4.08 -11.44 -7.12
N ALA A 88 2.99 -10.99 -6.49
CA ALA A 88 2.85 -10.96 -5.04
C ALA A 88 2.95 -12.36 -4.41
N ARG A 89 2.26 -13.36 -5.00
CA ARG A 89 2.34 -14.76 -4.56
C ARG A 89 3.75 -15.35 -4.71
N ILE A 90 4.47 -15.00 -5.76
CA ILE A 90 5.87 -15.40 -5.96
C ILE A 90 6.74 -14.78 -4.87
N MET A 91 6.60 -13.47 -4.62
CA MET A 91 7.35 -12.78 -3.57
C MET A 91 7.11 -13.40 -2.19
N PHE A 92 5.85 -13.60 -1.82
CA PHE A 92 5.47 -14.17 -0.53
C PHE A 92 6.03 -15.58 -0.33
N ARG A 93 5.82 -16.50 -1.28
CA ARG A 93 6.28 -17.90 -1.16
C ARG A 93 7.79 -18.04 -1.06
N ASN A 94 8.54 -17.10 -1.64
CA ASN A 94 10.00 -17.12 -1.66
C ASN A 94 10.62 -16.19 -0.61
N GLY A 95 9.82 -15.53 0.24
CA GLY A 95 10.30 -14.57 1.23
C GLY A 95 11.00 -13.35 0.62
N LEU A 96 10.66 -12.99 -0.62
CA LEU A 96 11.26 -11.88 -1.35
C LEU A 96 10.47 -10.59 -1.11
N LYS A 97 11.17 -9.45 -1.07
CA LYS A 97 10.57 -8.11 -0.90
C LYS A 97 10.44 -7.33 -2.21
N LYS A 98 11.15 -7.79 -3.24
CA LYS A 98 11.20 -7.17 -4.57
C LYS A 98 11.62 -8.20 -5.63
N LEU A 99 11.22 -7.96 -6.86
CA LEU A 99 11.61 -8.73 -8.04
C LEU A 99 12.16 -7.77 -9.10
N PRO A 100 13.33 -8.06 -9.67
CA PRO A 100 13.73 -7.45 -10.93
C PRO A 100 12.74 -7.82 -12.04
N VAL A 101 12.43 -6.87 -12.91
CA VAL A 101 11.57 -7.07 -14.08
C VAL A 101 12.43 -7.07 -15.33
N ILE A 102 12.31 -8.14 -16.13
CA ILE A 102 13.11 -8.31 -17.34
C ILE A 102 12.25 -8.48 -18.59
N ASP A 103 12.71 -7.94 -19.72
CA ASP A 103 12.10 -8.18 -21.02
C ASP A 103 12.48 -9.56 -21.59
N GLU A 104 11.87 -9.96 -22.70
CA GLU A 104 12.10 -11.26 -23.36
C GLU A 104 13.57 -11.55 -23.65
N LYS A 105 14.39 -10.51 -23.90
CA LYS A 105 15.83 -10.61 -24.18
C LYS A 105 16.68 -10.75 -22.91
N GLY A 106 16.09 -10.66 -21.72
CA GLY A 106 16.78 -10.73 -20.44
C GLY A 106 17.27 -9.38 -19.92
N ARG A 107 16.89 -8.28 -20.56
CA ARG A 107 17.30 -6.93 -20.16
C ARG A 107 16.50 -6.48 -18.95
N LEU A 108 17.18 -5.87 -17.98
CA LEU A 108 16.53 -5.25 -16.82
C LEU A 108 15.75 -4.02 -17.28
N ILE A 109 14.44 -4.03 -17.10
CA ILE A 109 13.53 -2.93 -17.51
C ILE A 109 12.77 -2.31 -16.33
N GLY A 110 12.92 -2.87 -15.14
CA GLY A 110 12.31 -2.32 -13.94
C GLY A 110 12.54 -3.16 -12.68
N ILE A 111 11.98 -2.69 -11.58
CA ILE A 111 11.86 -3.43 -10.31
C ILE A 111 10.42 -3.26 -9.82
N ILE A 112 9.84 -4.34 -9.30
CA ILE A 112 8.57 -4.32 -8.58
C ILE A 112 8.80 -4.74 -7.12
N THR A 113 8.22 -4.01 -6.16
CA THR A 113 8.38 -4.24 -4.73
C THR A 113 7.05 -4.58 -4.03
N ASN A 114 7.11 -5.08 -2.80
CA ASN A 114 5.92 -5.25 -1.97
C ASN A 114 5.17 -3.93 -1.77
N THR A 115 5.88 -2.80 -1.68
CA THR A 115 5.26 -1.48 -1.56
C THR A 115 4.47 -1.12 -2.82
N ASP A 116 4.99 -1.43 -4.01
CA ASP A 116 4.27 -1.21 -5.26
C ASP A 116 3.02 -2.10 -5.36
N ILE A 117 3.11 -3.35 -4.89
CA ILE A 117 1.97 -4.27 -4.81
C ILE A 117 0.92 -3.73 -3.83
N LEU A 118 1.34 -3.30 -2.63
CA LEU A 118 0.42 -2.70 -1.64
C LEU A 118 -0.24 -1.44 -2.19
N ARG A 119 0.53 -0.54 -2.81
CA ARG A 119 0.00 0.64 -3.50
C ARG A 119 -1.03 0.26 -4.56
N SER A 120 -0.79 -0.80 -5.33
CA SER A 120 -1.78 -1.26 -6.32
C SER A 120 -3.06 -1.78 -5.68
N HIS A 121 -2.98 -2.48 -4.54
CA HIS A 121 -4.17 -2.95 -3.84
C HIS A 121 -4.98 -1.77 -3.33
N ILE A 122 -4.28 -0.77 -2.81
CA ILE A 122 -4.81 0.49 -2.33
C ILE A 122 -5.54 1.24 -3.46
N GLU A 123 -4.86 1.46 -4.59
CA GLU A 123 -5.42 2.13 -5.78
C GLU A 123 -6.56 1.33 -6.45
N ARG A 124 -6.55 0.00 -6.39
CA ARG A 124 -7.58 -0.88 -6.97
C ARG A 124 -8.79 -1.10 -6.07
N ALA A 125 -8.66 -0.94 -4.75
CA ALA A 125 -9.75 -1.18 -3.81
C ALA A 125 -10.84 -0.12 -3.94
N THR A 126 -10.47 1.14 -4.19
CA THR A 126 -11.41 2.26 -4.17
C THR A 126 -12.42 2.26 -5.33
N PRO A 127 -12.03 2.09 -6.62
CA PRO A 127 -12.99 2.15 -7.73
C PRO A 127 -14.06 1.04 -7.70
N ARG A 128 -13.66 -0.20 -7.39
CA ARG A 128 -14.62 -1.33 -7.28
C ARG A 128 -15.59 -1.16 -6.12
N LYS A 129 -15.13 -0.68 -4.97
CA LYS A 129 -15.99 -0.39 -3.82
C LYS A 129 -16.98 0.73 -4.17
N VAL A 130 -16.51 1.79 -4.83
CA VAL A 130 -17.37 2.90 -5.27
C VAL A 130 -18.44 2.42 -6.24
N ASP A 131 -18.08 1.64 -7.27
CA ASP A 131 -19.04 1.09 -8.23
C ASP A 131 -20.03 0.12 -7.55
N MET A 132 -19.57 -0.69 -6.60
CA MET A 132 -20.45 -1.58 -5.83
C MET A 132 -21.48 -0.79 -5.01
N VAL A 133 -21.03 0.22 -4.26
CA VAL A 133 -21.93 1.08 -3.46
C VAL A 133 -22.89 1.84 -4.37
N LYS A 134 -22.39 2.38 -5.49
CA LYS A 134 -23.21 3.04 -6.51
C LYS A 134 -24.32 2.11 -7.00
N ASN A 135 -23.97 0.94 -7.51
CA ASN A 135 -24.93 -0.01 -8.07
C ASN A 135 -25.95 -0.49 -7.02
N LEU A 136 -25.51 -0.70 -5.78
CA LEU A 136 -26.41 -1.05 -4.67
C LEU A 136 -27.44 0.05 -4.42
N LEU A 137 -27.00 1.31 -4.33
CA LEU A 137 -27.90 2.45 -4.11
C LEU A 137 -28.92 2.60 -5.26
N GLU A 138 -28.45 2.50 -6.50
CA GLU A 138 -29.32 2.60 -7.68
C GLU A 138 -30.36 1.46 -7.72
N SER A 139 -29.94 0.23 -7.41
CA SER A 139 -30.81 -0.96 -7.40
C SER A 139 -31.83 -0.95 -6.26
N GLU A 140 -31.40 -0.67 -5.02
CA GLU A 140 -32.26 -0.76 -3.84
C GLU A 140 -33.26 0.40 -3.73
N TYR A 141 -32.87 1.59 -4.21
CA TYR A 141 -33.67 2.81 -4.02
C TYR A 141 -34.23 3.40 -5.32
N GLY A 142 -33.92 2.83 -6.48
CA GLY A 142 -34.40 3.30 -7.79
C GLY A 142 -34.01 4.76 -8.07
N ILE A 143 -32.77 5.12 -7.71
CA ILE A 143 -32.19 6.47 -7.86
C ILE A 143 -31.07 6.44 -8.89
N ARG A 144 -30.61 7.62 -9.32
CA ARG A 144 -29.37 7.75 -10.10
C ARG A 144 -28.26 8.33 -9.23
N VAL A 145 -27.07 7.75 -9.35
CA VAL A 145 -25.91 8.15 -8.55
C VAL A 145 -24.77 8.61 -9.45
N THR A 146 -24.31 9.85 -9.25
CA THR A 146 -23.12 10.39 -9.91
C THR A 146 -21.94 10.35 -8.94
N VAL A 147 -20.82 9.81 -9.38
CA VAL A 147 -19.58 9.77 -8.60
C VAL A 147 -18.69 10.93 -9.01
N LYS A 148 -18.29 11.76 -8.04
CA LYS A 148 -17.31 12.83 -8.22
C LYS A 148 -16.13 12.64 -7.28
N LYS A 149 -14.97 13.20 -7.60
CA LYS A 149 -13.78 13.15 -6.74
C LYS A 149 -13.36 14.57 -6.36
N TYR A 150 -13.43 14.89 -5.08
CA TYR A 150 -13.02 16.20 -4.55
C TYR A 150 -12.75 16.11 -3.03
N PRO A 151 -11.96 17.03 -2.45
CA PRO A 151 -11.76 17.11 -1.00
C PRO A 151 -13.05 17.51 -0.29
N ILE A 152 -13.31 16.90 0.87
CA ILE A 152 -14.45 17.21 1.73
C ILE A 152 -13.98 17.58 3.13
N PRO A 153 -14.70 18.48 3.82
CA PRO A 153 -14.35 18.87 5.17
C PRO A 153 -14.70 17.74 6.16
N ILE A 154 -13.75 17.42 7.05
CA ILE A 154 -13.86 16.26 7.94
C ILE A 154 -14.91 16.45 9.05
N ASP A 155 -15.20 17.69 9.42
CA ASP A 155 -16.19 18.06 10.43
C ASP A 155 -17.64 17.80 9.99
N LYS A 156 -17.87 17.65 8.68
CA LYS A 156 -19.16 17.28 8.08
C LYS A 156 -19.34 15.77 7.87
N LEU A 157 -18.39 14.95 8.33
CA LEU A 157 -18.48 13.49 8.20
C LEU A 157 -19.35 12.89 9.32
N HIS A 158 -20.37 12.14 8.89
CA HIS A 158 -21.23 11.35 9.77
C HIS A 158 -20.83 9.88 9.67
N PRO A 159 -20.30 9.27 10.73
CA PRO A 159 -19.81 7.90 10.67
C PRO A 159 -20.94 6.87 10.74
N THR A 160 -20.74 5.78 10.00
CA THR A 160 -21.64 4.61 10.00
C THR A 160 -21.15 3.44 10.87
N GLN A 161 -19.90 3.50 11.35
CA GLN A 161 -19.29 2.50 12.22
C GLN A 161 -19.00 3.12 13.60
N ASP A 162 -19.30 2.38 14.66
CA ASP A 162 -19.18 2.85 16.06
C ASP A 162 -17.79 2.58 16.67
N ARG A 163 -16.95 1.82 15.97
CA ARG A 163 -15.66 1.35 16.49
C ARG A 163 -14.59 1.25 15.42
N ILE A 164 -13.37 1.57 15.79
CA ILE A 164 -12.14 1.37 14.99
C ILE A 164 -11.03 0.81 15.87
N TYR A 165 -9.96 0.29 15.28
CA TYR A 165 -8.85 -0.32 16.01
C TYR A 165 -7.63 0.59 16.07
N ALA A 166 -7.00 0.65 17.25
CA ALA A 166 -5.88 1.56 17.52
C ALA A 166 -4.62 1.22 16.69
N ASP A 167 -4.35 -0.06 16.47
CA ASP A 167 -3.20 -0.55 15.71
C ASP A 167 -3.28 -0.18 14.21
N GLU A 168 -4.49 -0.19 13.65
CA GLU A 168 -4.73 0.27 12.29
C GLU A 168 -4.67 1.80 12.15
N LEU A 169 -4.99 2.54 13.23
CA LEU A 169 -5.03 4.00 13.24
C LEU A 169 -3.64 4.63 13.04
N GLU A 170 -2.63 4.13 13.75
CA GLU A 170 -1.24 4.61 13.61
C GLU A 170 -0.73 4.47 12.17
N GLY A 171 -1.06 3.35 11.52
CA GLY A 171 -0.73 3.12 10.11
C GLY A 171 -1.41 4.12 9.18
N ARG A 172 -2.68 4.47 9.42
CA ARG A 172 -3.40 5.47 8.60
C ARG A 172 -2.85 6.89 8.82
N GLU A 173 -2.45 7.24 10.04
CA GLU A 173 -1.80 8.53 10.33
C GLU A 173 -0.48 8.67 9.55
N TYR A 174 0.32 7.59 9.50
CA TYR A 174 1.55 7.58 8.71
C TYR A 174 1.28 7.75 7.21
N GLU A 175 0.30 7.03 6.65
CA GLU A 175 -0.08 7.12 5.24
C GLU A 175 -0.54 8.54 4.86
N LEU A 176 -1.36 9.17 5.71
CA LEU A 176 -1.84 10.55 5.51
C LEU A 176 -0.67 11.55 5.48
N LYS A 177 0.27 11.46 6.43
CA LYS A 177 1.48 12.31 6.46
C LYS A 177 2.35 12.17 5.22
N LYS A 178 2.28 11.02 4.52
CA LYS A 178 3.06 10.73 3.31
C LYS A 178 2.28 11.00 2.01
N GLY A 179 1.02 11.43 2.08
CA GLY A 179 0.16 11.61 0.91
C GLY A 179 -0.15 10.29 0.19
N LEU A 180 -0.13 9.17 0.92
CA LEU A 180 -0.36 7.82 0.39
C LEU A 180 -1.76 7.28 0.71
N ALA A 181 -2.55 8.02 1.50
CA ALA A 181 -3.89 7.61 1.89
C ALA A 181 -4.86 7.65 0.69
N GLU A 182 -5.65 6.59 0.53
CA GLU A 182 -6.72 6.60 -0.49
C GLU A 182 -7.82 7.61 -0.12
N PRO A 183 -8.56 8.10 -1.12
CA PRO A 183 -9.75 8.89 -0.89
C PRO A 183 -10.82 8.11 -0.10
N LEU A 184 -11.56 8.81 0.75
CA LEU A 184 -12.76 8.27 1.42
C LEU A 184 -13.84 7.88 0.40
N ILE A 185 -14.82 7.07 0.83
CA ILE A 185 -16.07 6.87 0.07
C ILE A 185 -17.19 7.44 0.91
N VAL A 186 -17.91 8.41 0.36
CA VAL A 186 -18.99 9.10 1.07
C VAL A 186 -20.22 9.27 0.19
N ILE A 187 -21.38 9.36 0.83
CA ILE A 187 -22.63 9.75 0.18
C ILE A 187 -22.97 11.17 0.60
N LYS A 188 -23.18 12.05 -0.38
CA LYS A 188 -23.52 13.45 -0.14
C LYS A 188 -24.97 13.58 0.33
N LYS A 189 -25.16 14.26 1.44
CA LYS A 189 -26.47 14.76 1.91
C LYS A 189 -26.52 16.27 1.77
N ARG A 190 -27.65 16.87 2.13
CA ARG A 190 -27.84 18.33 2.03
C ARG A 190 -26.74 19.11 2.78
N ASN A 191 -26.44 18.73 4.01
CA ASN A 191 -25.56 19.49 4.90
C ASN A 191 -24.36 18.69 5.44
N TYR A 192 -24.28 17.39 5.15
CA TYR A 192 -23.26 16.49 5.68
C TYR A 192 -22.92 15.38 4.68
N TYR A 193 -21.93 14.56 5.03
CA TYR A 193 -21.50 13.42 4.23
C TYR A 193 -21.60 12.14 5.08
N VAL A 194 -22.34 11.14 4.60
CA VAL A 194 -22.38 9.82 5.23
C VAL A 194 -21.09 9.10 4.88
N LEU A 195 -20.29 8.73 5.88
CA LEU A 195 -19.04 8.01 5.69
C LEU A 195 -19.31 6.52 5.46
N VAL A 196 -19.05 6.04 4.24
CA VAL A 196 -19.26 4.64 3.85
C VAL A 196 -18.00 3.82 4.09
N ASP A 197 -16.83 4.35 3.71
CA ASP A 197 -15.54 3.67 3.86
C ASP A 197 -14.44 4.70 4.20
N GLY A 198 -13.55 4.31 5.11
CA GLY A 198 -12.40 5.11 5.53
C GLY A 198 -12.49 5.69 6.93
N HIS A 199 -13.23 5.07 7.86
CA HIS A 199 -13.38 5.54 9.25
C HIS A 199 -12.05 5.73 9.97
N HIS A 200 -11.11 4.79 9.89
CA HIS A 200 -9.77 4.98 10.47
C HIS A 200 -9.01 6.14 9.84
N ARG A 201 -9.15 6.39 8.53
CA ARG A 201 -8.52 7.54 7.85
C ARG A 201 -9.14 8.85 8.29
N ALA A 202 -10.47 8.90 8.41
CA ALA A 202 -11.19 10.08 8.88
C ALA A 202 -10.81 10.42 10.33
N VAL A 203 -10.74 9.43 11.22
CA VAL A 203 -10.30 9.64 12.61
C VAL A 203 -8.81 10.00 12.68
N ALA A 204 -7.95 9.35 11.90
CA ALA A 204 -6.53 9.71 11.81
C ALA A 204 -6.34 11.16 11.35
N ALA A 205 -7.10 11.61 10.35
CA ALA A 205 -7.06 13.00 9.90
C ALA A 205 -7.52 13.97 10.99
N LEU A 206 -8.58 13.64 11.74
CA LEU A 206 -9.03 14.41 12.89
C LEU A 206 -7.93 14.52 13.96
N ASN A 207 -7.24 13.43 14.28
CA ASN A 207 -6.13 13.43 15.24
C ASN A 207 -4.94 14.28 14.78
N LEU A 208 -4.68 14.31 13.47
CA LEU A 208 -3.60 15.07 12.86
C LEU A 208 -3.96 16.54 12.61
N GLY A 209 -5.19 16.97 12.89
CA GLY A 209 -5.66 18.33 12.61
C GLY A 209 -5.76 18.64 11.12
N ILE A 210 -6.07 17.64 10.28
CA ILE A 210 -6.28 17.80 8.84
C ILE A 210 -7.74 18.18 8.61
N ASP A 211 -8.00 19.36 8.04
CA ASP A 211 -9.37 19.88 7.87
C ASP A 211 -10.16 19.22 6.73
N GLU A 212 -9.47 18.76 5.68
CA GLU A 212 -10.10 18.18 4.50
C GLU A 212 -9.42 16.88 4.04
N LEU A 213 -10.22 15.94 3.54
CA LEU A 213 -9.74 14.70 2.93
C LEU A 213 -10.30 14.51 1.53
N ALA A 214 -9.47 14.01 0.62
CA ALA A 214 -9.93 13.57 -0.69
C ALA A 214 -11.02 12.49 -0.54
N ALA A 215 -12.09 12.58 -1.31
CA ALA A 215 -13.16 11.58 -1.30
C ALA A 215 -13.72 11.29 -2.70
N HIS A 216 -14.21 10.05 -2.88
CA HIS A 216 -15.21 9.72 -3.88
C HIS A 216 -16.58 10.02 -3.28
N VAL A 217 -17.25 11.00 -3.86
CA VAL A 217 -18.52 11.52 -3.39
C VAL A 217 -19.63 11.02 -4.30
N LEU A 218 -20.52 10.22 -3.74
CA LEU A 218 -21.72 9.72 -4.40
C LEU A 218 -22.83 10.76 -4.22
N GLU A 219 -23.18 11.45 -5.30
CA GLU A 219 -24.27 12.41 -5.36
C GLU A 219 -25.52 11.73 -5.95
N MET A 220 -26.60 11.69 -5.18
CA MET A 220 -27.86 11.08 -5.57
C MET A 220 -28.78 12.14 -6.19
N ASP A 221 -29.57 11.77 -7.21
CA ASP A 221 -30.52 12.68 -7.85
C ASP A 221 -31.73 13.04 -6.97
N ARG A 222 -32.00 12.24 -5.93
CA ARG A 222 -32.90 12.57 -4.82
C ARG A 222 -32.35 12.07 -3.50
N ASP A 223 -32.72 12.72 -2.40
CA ASP A 223 -32.32 12.28 -1.05
C ASP A 223 -33.18 11.08 -0.61
N VAL A 224 -32.53 10.05 -0.06
CA VAL A 224 -33.15 8.82 0.43
C VAL A 224 -32.54 8.47 1.78
N GLU A 225 -33.35 8.06 2.76
CA GLU A 225 -32.83 7.62 4.06
C GLU A 225 -32.22 6.22 3.94
N LEU A 226 -30.94 6.10 4.29
CA LEU A 226 -30.19 4.86 4.15
C LEU A 226 -30.30 4.02 5.43
N GLY A 227 -30.33 2.69 5.30
CA GLY A 227 -30.38 1.79 6.46
C GLY A 227 -29.22 1.99 7.43
N MET A 228 -28.00 2.22 6.91
CA MET A 228 -26.82 2.52 7.74
C MET A 228 -26.89 3.87 8.46
N GLU A 229 -27.58 4.87 7.90
CA GLU A 229 -27.82 6.13 8.61
C GLU A 229 -28.78 5.93 9.77
N LYS A 230 -29.83 5.12 9.57
CA LYS A 230 -30.76 4.76 10.64
C LYS A 230 -30.03 4.03 11.77
N SER A 231 -29.22 3.01 11.45
CA SER A 231 -28.42 2.28 12.44
C SER A 231 -27.38 3.16 13.15
N ALA A 232 -26.78 4.13 12.45
CA ALA A 232 -25.86 5.09 13.05
C ALA A 232 -26.59 6.01 14.05
N ARG A 233 -27.80 6.48 13.69
CA ARG A 233 -28.64 7.32 14.56
C ARG A 233 -29.08 6.59 15.82
N GLU A 234 -29.48 5.31 15.71
CA GLU A 234 -29.83 4.47 16.86
C GLU A 234 -28.66 4.29 17.84
N LYS A 235 -27.42 4.41 17.36
CA LYS A 235 -26.18 4.36 18.16
C LYS A 235 -25.66 5.73 18.58
N ASN A 236 -26.39 6.81 18.30
CA ASN A 236 -25.97 8.21 18.53
C ASN A 236 -24.63 8.57 17.87
N LEU A 237 -24.37 8.04 16.67
CA LEU A 237 -23.19 8.40 15.87
C LEU A 237 -23.50 9.62 15.00
N ILE A 238 -23.02 10.79 15.41
CA ILE A 238 -23.26 12.07 14.72
C ILE A 238 -21.95 12.57 14.10
N THR A 239 -20.85 12.44 14.81
CA THR A 239 -19.53 12.95 14.43
C THR A 239 -18.47 11.88 14.57
N LEU A 240 -17.30 12.10 13.96
CA LEU A 240 -16.14 11.21 14.10
C LEU A 240 -15.69 11.00 15.55
N ARG A 241 -16.01 11.93 16.46
CA ARG A 241 -15.68 11.83 17.89
C ARG A 241 -16.52 10.78 18.63
N ASP A 242 -17.63 10.35 18.05
CA ASP A 242 -18.51 9.34 18.63
C ASP A 242 -17.99 7.91 18.39
N ILE A 243 -16.97 7.75 17.53
CA ILE A 243 -16.34 6.46 17.23
C ILE A 243 -15.43 6.05 18.40
N LYS A 244 -15.62 4.82 18.89
CA LYS A 244 -14.80 4.23 19.94
C LYS A 244 -13.52 3.64 19.37
N ILE A 245 -12.37 4.05 19.88
CA ILE A 245 -11.09 3.42 19.55
C ILE A 245 -10.89 2.22 20.46
N MET A 246 -10.82 1.04 19.86
CA MET A 246 -10.63 -0.23 20.53
C MET A 246 -9.14 -0.57 20.58
N ASP A 247 -8.62 -0.82 21.78
CA ASP A 247 -7.27 -1.35 21.98
C ASP A 247 -7.35 -2.87 22.22
N TYR A 248 -6.81 -3.66 21.30
CA TYR A 248 -6.78 -5.13 21.41
C TYR A 248 -5.61 -5.67 22.24
N THR A 249 -4.79 -4.82 22.86
CA THR A 249 -3.77 -5.29 23.81
C THR A 249 -4.34 -6.10 24.99
N GLN A 250 -5.66 -6.12 25.19
CA GLN A 250 -6.36 -6.96 26.17
C GLN A 250 -7.09 -8.19 25.59
N HIS A 251 -6.94 -8.52 24.30
CA HIS A 251 -7.54 -9.74 23.74
C HIS A 251 -6.65 -10.97 24.05
N PRO A 252 -7.21 -12.10 24.54
CA PRO A 252 -6.43 -13.30 24.87
C PRO A 252 -5.54 -13.82 23.73
N LEU A 253 -5.96 -13.60 22.47
CA LEU A 253 -5.20 -13.98 21.27
C LEU A 253 -4.00 -13.06 20.98
N VAL A 254 -4.06 -11.78 21.33
CA VAL A 254 -2.93 -10.84 21.19
C VAL A 254 -1.91 -11.07 22.30
N GLU A 255 -2.36 -11.41 23.51
CA GLU A 255 -1.49 -11.76 24.64
C GLU A 255 -0.56 -12.95 24.33
N ILE A 256 -1.06 -13.97 23.61
CA ILE A 256 -0.27 -15.12 23.13
C ILE A 256 0.85 -14.66 22.18
N THR A 257 0.56 -13.70 21.31
CA THR A 257 1.49 -13.20 20.30
C THR A 257 2.58 -12.32 20.92
N THR A 258 2.21 -11.46 21.87
CA THR A 258 3.15 -10.61 22.63
C THR A 258 4.07 -11.45 23.53
N LYS A 259 3.57 -12.54 24.14
CA LYS A 259 4.39 -13.50 24.90
C LYS A 259 5.42 -14.22 24.03
N LEU A 260 5.10 -14.52 22.77
CA LEU A 260 6.01 -15.17 21.81
C LEU A 260 7.18 -14.25 21.39
N ILE A 261 6.93 -12.95 21.24
CA ILE A 261 7.98 -11.98 20.87
C ILE A 261 8.96 -11.75 22.04
N ARG A 262 8.47 -11.64 23.28
CA ARG A 262 9.34 -11.44 24.46
C ARG A 262 10.26 -12.63 24.75
N ARG A 263 9.86 -13.87 24.42
CA ARG A 263 10.73 -15.06 24.60
C ARG A 263 11.92 -15.12 23.63
N ARG A 264 11.90 -14.39 22.52
CA ARG A 264 13.01 -14.36 21.54
C ARG A 264 14.09 -13.31 21.84
N HIS A 265 13.90 -12.45 22.83
CA HIS A 265 14.87 -11.43 23.24
C HIS A 265 15.59 -11.76 24.56
N LEU A 266 15.41 -12.96 25.10
CA LEU A 266 16.06 -13.45 26.32
C LEU A 266 16.78 -14.79 26.11
N GLN A 267 17.25 -15.07 24.90
CA GLN A 267 18.20 -16.16 24.61
C GLN A 267 19.37 -15.64 23.78
#